data_AF-A0A916CKF8-F1
#
_entry.id   AF-A0A916CKF8-F1
#
_cell.length_a   1.000
_cell.length_b   1.000
_cell.length_c   1.000
_cell.angle_alpha   90.00
_cell.angle_beta   90.00
_cell.angle_gamma   90.00
#
_symmetry.space_group_name_H-M   'P 1'
#
loop_
_entity.id
_entity.type
_entity.pdbx_description
1 polymer ?
#
loop_
_entity_poly.entity_id
_entity_poly.type
_entity_poly.pdbx_seq_one_letter_code
_entity_poly.pdbx_strand_id
1 'polypeptide(L)'
;MTHLLAVIAPLSLVIVLLGLMMLSRRLGSVSKRRPLYRIYYIGITFVTLGGLLRILWTDSSGRLDAGIALFHDFPLFLGLLIGVVVAWRYWAWLLTERD
;
A
#
# COMPACT_ATOMS: atom_id res chain seq x y z
N MET A 1 -14.42 13.79 14.78
CA MET A 1 -14.47 13.45 13.32
C MET A 1 -13.11 13.09 12.72
N THR A 2 -11.99 13.55 13.29
CA THR A 2 -10.62 13.24 12.84
C THR A 2 -10.22 11.76 12.98
N HIS A 3 -10.70 11.07 14.02
CA HIS A 3 -10.39 9.66 14.25
C HIS A 3 -10.95 8.72 13.16
N LEU A 4 -12.14 9.01 12.60
CA LEU A 4 -12.70 8.21 11.52
C LEU A 4 -11.85 8.30 10.25
N LEU A 5 -11.41 9.51 9.89
CA LEU A 5 -10.53 9.74 8.74
C LEU A 5 -9.16 9.06 8.91
N ALA A 6 -8.63 9.06 10.14
CA ALA A 6 -7.36 8.40 10.46
C ALA A 6 -7.41 6.88 10.26
N VAL A 7 -8.58 6.25 10.42
CA VAL A 7 -8.79 4.81 10.21
C VAL A 7 -9.15 4.52 8.75
N ILE A 8 -10.03 5.33 8.14
CA ILE A 8 -10.52 5.12 6.77
C ILE A 8 -9.39 5.22 5.74
N ALA A 9 -8.48 6.18 5.90
CA ALA A 9 -7.38 6.41 4.95
C ALA A 9 -6.49 5.16 4.76
N PRO A 10 -5.85 4.59 5.81
CA PRO A 10 -5.02 3.39 5.63
C PRO A 10 -5.84 2.17 5.19
N LEU A 11 -7.10 2.03 5.64
CA LEU A 11 -7.98 0.94 5.20
C LEU A 11 -8.25 0.98 3.70
N SER A 12 -8.53 2.17 3.16
CA SER A 12 -8.76 2.34 1.72
C SER A 12 -7.52 1.95 0.89
N LEU A 13 -6.32 2.29 1.38
CA LEU A 13 -5.05 1.93 0.74
C LEU A 13 -4.81 0.42 0.75
N VAL A 14 -5.13 -0.26 1.85
CA VAL A 14 -5.04 -1.73 1.92
C VAL A 14 -5.98 -2.37 0.90
N ILE A 15 -7.23 -1.88 0.79
CA ILE A 15 -8.20 -2.38 -0.19
C ILE A 15 -7.69 -2.19 -1.62
N VAL A 16 -7.15 -1.01 -1.94
CA VAL A 16 -6.58 -0.74 -3.27
C VAL A 16 -5.40 -1.66 -3.57
N LEU A 17 -4.46 -1.85 -2.63
CA LEU A 17 -3.32 -2.75 -2.80
C LEU A 17 -3.75 -4.20 -2.96
N LEU A 18 -4.78 -4.65 -2.24
CA LEU A 18 -5.38 -5.98 -2.42
C LEU A 18 -6.01 -6.12 -3.80
N GLY A 19 -6.73 -5.10 -4.28
CA GLY A 19 -7.29 -5.08 -5.63
C GLY A 19 -6.20 -5.19 -6.71
N LEU A 20 -5.14 -4.38 -6.59
CA LEU A 20 -3.97 -4.44 -7.48
C LEU A 20 -3.28 -5.80 -7.43
N MET A 21 -3.15 -6.40 -6.25
CA MET A 21 -2.57 -7.73 -6.08
C MET A 21 -3.42 -8.79 -6.77
N MET A 22 -4.75 -8.77 -6.60
CA MET A 22 -5.66 -9.72 -7.25
C MET A 22 -5.61 -9.58 -8.78
N LEU A 23 -5.60 -8.34 -9.27
CA LEU A 23 -5.49 -8.05 -10.69
C LEU A 23 -4.15 -8.55 -11.26
N SER A 24 -3.04 -8.25 -10.57
CA SER A 24 -1.69 -8.72 -10.93
C SER A 24 -1.60 -10.25 -10.93
N ARG A 25 -2.29 -10.92 -9.98
CA ARG A 25 -2.35 -12.39 -9.92
C ARG A 25 -3.10 -12.97 -11.11
N ARG A 26 -4.25 -12.39 -11.49
CA ARG A 26 -5.04 -12.84 -12.66
C ARG A 26 -4.28 -12.63 -13.97
N LEU A 27 -3.66 -11.47 -14.15
CA LEU A 27 -2.84 -11.19 -15.34
C LEU A 27 -1.61 -12.11 -15.42
N GLY A 28 -1.02 -12.46 -14.28
CA GLY A 28 0.12 -13.36 -14.20
C GLY A 28 -0.17 -14.82 -14.49
N SER A 29 -1.37 -15.29 -14.12
CA SER A 29 -1.80 -16.63 -14.54
C SER A 29 -1.93 -16.74 -16.06
N VAL A 30 -2.34 -15.67 -16.74
CA VAL A 30 -2.46 -15.66 -18.20
C VAL A 30 -1.10 -15.53 -18.87
N SER A 31 -0.22 -14.68 -18.34
CA SER A 31 1.06 -14.34 -18.99
C SER A 31 2.24 -15.25 -18.62
N LYS A 32 2.03 -16.30 -17.79
CA LYS A 32 3.09 -17.19 -17.24
C LYS A 32 4.32 -16.45 -16.66
N ARG A 33 4.16 -15.21 -16.20
CA ARG A 33 5.26 -14.40 -15.64
C ARG A 33 5.55 -14.75 -14.19
N ARG A 34 6.77 -14.45 -13.73
CA ARG A 34 7.23 -14.67 -12.35
C ARG A 34 6.23 -14.07 -11.34
N PRO A 35 6.03 -14.71 -10.17
CA PRO A 35 5.00 -14.36 -9.19
C PRO A 35 5.36 -13.09 -8.37
N LEU A 36 5.49 -11.95 -9.06
CA LEU A 36 5.74 -10.63 -8.48
C LEU A 36 4.62 -10.17 -7.54
N TYR A 37 3.44 -10.80 -7.59
CA TYR A 37 2.35 -10.57 -6.65
C TYR A 37 2.76 -10.77 -5.18
N ARG A 38 3.82 -11.55 -4.91
CA ARG A 38 4.33 -11.77 -3.56
C ARG A 38 4.86 -10.49 -2.91
N ILE A 39 5.37 -9.55 -3.71
CA ILE A 39 5.92 -8.28 -3.21
C ILE A 39 4.80 -7.36 -2.69
N TYR A 40 3.57 -7.50 -3.21
CA TYR A 40 2.42 -6.77 -2.66
C TYR A 40 2.12 -7.14 -1.20
N TYR A 41 2.41 -8.38 -0.76
CA TYR A 41 2.25 -8.73 0.65
C TYR A 41 3.15 -7.89 1.55
N ILE A 42 4.39 -7.64 1.12
CA ILE A 42 5.33 -6.79 1.85
C ILE A 42 4.75 -5.38 1.95
N GLY A 43 4.28 -4.81 0.83
CA GLY A 43 3.64 -3.49 0.81
C GLY A 43 2.42 -3.40 1.72
N ILE A 44 1.55 -4.40 1.71
CA ILE A 44 0.35 -4.49 2.57
C ILE A 44 0.76 -4.53 4.04
N THR A 45 1.77 -5.32 4.41
CA THR A 45 2.27 -5.36 5.79
C THR A 45 2.75 -3.98 6.25
N PHE A 46 3.50 -3.27 5.41
CA PHE A 46 3.99 -1.92 5.73
C PHE A 46 2.86 -0.89 5.88
N VAL A 47 1.87 -0.88 4.96
CA VAL A 47 0.69 0.01 5.06
C VAL A 47 -0.15 -0.31 6.28
N THR A 48 -0.36 -1.60 6.57
CA THR A 48 -1.15 -2.04 7.74
C THR A 48 -0.46 -1.66 9.03
N LEU A 49 0.87 -1.84 9.11
CA LEU A 49 1.67 -1.47 10.26
C LEU A 49 1.63 0.06 10.47
N GLY A 50 1.87 0.87 9.43
CA GLY A 50 1.77 2.33 9.51
C GLY A 50 0.39 2.81 9.94
N GLY A 51 -0.68 2.18 9.43
CA GLY A 51 -2.06 2.44 9.86
C GLY A 51 -2.30 2.12 11.33
N LEU A 52 -1.83 0.97 11.83
CA LEU A 52 -1.95 0.59 13.23
C LEU A 52 -1.18 1.54 14.15
N LEU A 53 0.06 1.88 13.79
CA LEU A 53 0.88 2.85 14.54
C LEU A 53 0.16 4.20 14.64
N ARG A 54 -0.43 4.67 13.53
CA ARG A 54 -1.21 5.92 13.50
C ARG A 54 -2.43 5.88 14.42
N ILE A 55 -3.12 4.74 14.52
CA ILE A 55 -4.29 4.57 15.40
C ILE A 55 -3.85 4.52 16.87
N LEU A 56 -2.78 3.79 17.18
CA LEU A 56 -2.28 3.61 18.55
C LEU A 56 -1.68 4.90 19.13
N TRP A 57 -1.01 5.71 18.31
CA TRP A 57 -0.38 6.97 18.74
C TRP A 57 -1.20 8.23 18.48
N THR A 58 -2.39 8.10 17.88
CA THR A 58 -3.35 9.22 17.79
C THR A 58 -3.96 9.44 19.16
N ASP A 59 -3.50 10.48 19.85
CA ASP A 59 -4.08 10.89 21.13
C ASP A 59 -5.46 11.55 20.93
N SER A 60 -6.28 11.55 21.99
CA SER A 60 -7.66 12.06 22.04
C SER A 60 -7.82 13.53 21.62
N SER A 61 -6.71 14.28 21.57
CA SER A 61 -6.64 15.68 21.13
C SER A 61 -6.43 15.85 19.62
N GLY A 62 -6.16 14.78 18.87
CA GLY A 62 -5.87 14.83 17.43
C GLY A 62 -4.58 15.56 17.05
N ARG A 63 -3.76 15.97 18.04
CA ARG A 63 -2.44 16.58 17.81
C ARG A 63 -1.41 15.47 17.72
N LEU A 64 -0.96 15.20 16.50
CA LEU A 64 0.21 14.37 16.25
C LEU A 64 1.46 15.21 16.53
N ASP A 65 2.30 14.77 17.46
CA ASP A 65 3.63 15.32 17.63
C ASP A 65 4.42 15.14 16.33
N ALA A 66 4.98 16.22 15.79
CA ALA A 66 5.65 16.21 14.48
C ALA A 66 6.80 15.19 14.39
N GLY A 67 7.44 14.88 15.52
CA GLY A 67 8.47 13.83 15.60
C GLY A 67 7.91 12.41 15.46
N ILE A 68 6.70 12.15 15.95
CA ILE A 68 6.02 10.84 15.90
C ILE A 68 5.28 10.67 14.56
N ALA A 69 4.98 11.77 13.87
CA ALA A 69 4.36 11.77 12.55
C ALA A 69 5.17 10.95 11.53
N LEU A 70 6.48 11.18 11.50
CA LEU A 70 7.39 10.48 10.59
C LEU A 70 7.37 8.96 10.79
N PHE A 71 7.20 8.49 12.04
CA PHE A 71 7.25 7.06 12.36
C PHE A 71 6.05 6.27 11.83
N HIS A 72 4.88 6.89 11.67
CA HIS A 72 3.72 6.23 11.08
C HIS A 72 3.55 6.54 9.59
N ASP A 73 3.99 7.71 9.12
CA ASP A 73 3.93 8.08 7.70
C ASP A 73 4.99 7.36 6.86
N PHE A 74 6.19 7.11 7.41
CA PHE A 74 7.27 6.46 6.67
C PHE A 74 6.95 5.00 6.24
N PRO A 75 6.43 4.12 7.13
CA PRO A 75 5.98 2.78 6.74
C PRO A 75 4.84 2.83 5.72
N LEU A 76 3.90 3.76 5.88
CA LEU A 76 2.80 3.99 4.94
C LEU A 76 3.31 4.35 3.55
N PHE A 77 4.23 5.32 3.48
CA PHE A 77 4.89 5.75 2.24
C PHE A 77 5.64 4.60 1.57
N LEU A 78 6.43 3.83 2.34
CA LEU A 78 7.15 2.67 1.82
C LEU A 78 6.22 1.62 1.23
N GLY A 79 5.14 1.28 1.94
CA GLY A 79 4.18 0.29 1.47
C GLY A 79 3.48 0.71 0.17
N LEU A 80 3.12 1.99 0.07
CA LEU A 80 2.56 2.60 -1.15
C LEU A 80 3.57 2.59 -2.30
N LEU A 81 4.82 3.02 -2.05
CA LEU A 81 5.89 3.07 -3.04
C LEU A 81 6.14 1.68 -3.63
N ILE A 82 6.23 0.66 -2.77
CA ILE A 82 6.38 -0.73 -3.20
C ILE A 82 5.20 -1.14 -4.10
N GLY A 83 3.96 -0.84 -3.69
CA GLY A 83 2.77 -1.12 -4.48
C GLY A 83 2.82 -0.48 -5.87
N VAL A 84 3.17 0.81 -5.95
CA VAL A 84 3.27 1.56 -7.20
C VAL A 84 4.41 1.01 -8.08
N VAL A 85 5.60 0.78 -7.53
CA VAL A 85 6.75 0.26 -8.28
C VAL A 85 6.45 -1.13 -8.83
N VAL A 86 5.81 -2.00 -8.04
CA VAL A 86 5.43 -3.34 -8.49
C VAL A 86 4.34 -3.26 -9.56
N ALA A 87 3.30 -2.45 -9.37
CA ALA A 87 2.25 -2.22 -10.36
C ALA A 87 2.85 -1.73 -11.69
N TRP A 88 3.70 -0.70 -11.61
CA TRP A 88 4.39 -0.13 -12.76
C TRP A 88 5.25 -1.17 -13.48
N ARG A 89 6.10 -1.89 -12.75
CA ARG A 89 6.97 -2.92 -13.34
C ARG A 89 6.17 -4.04 -14.01
N TYR A 90 5.01 -4.37 -13.46
CA TYR A 90 4.13 -5.40 -13.99
C TYR A 90 3.41 -4.93 -15.27
N TRP A 91 2.91 -3.70 -15.27
CA TRP A 91 2.12 -3.12 -16.35
C TRP A 91 2.97 -2.49 -17.45
N ALA A 92 4.25 -2.18 -17.18
CA ALA A 92 5.18 -1.67 -18.18
C ALA A 92 5.29 -2.58 -19.40
N TRP A 93 5.17 -3.90 -19.21
CA TRP A 93 5.10 -4.84 -20.33
C TRP A 93 3.88 -4.63 -21.23
N LEU A 94 2.72 -4.30 -20.65
CA LEU A 94 1.49 -4.06 -21.41
C LEU A 94 1.64 -2.85 -22.34
N LEU A 95 2.53 -1.92 -21.99
CA LEU A 95 2.89 -0.75 -22.80
C LEU A 95 3.97 -1.06 -23.84
N THR A 96 4.74 -2.14 -23.67
CA THR A 96 5.81 -2.55 -24.59
C THR A 96 5.31 -3.42 -25.73
N GLU A 97 4.17 -4.09 -25.59
CA GLU A 97 3.66 -5.03 -26.62
C GLU A 97 2.81 -4.34 -27.71
N ARG A 98 3.11 -3.07 -27.98
CA ARG A 98 2.59 -2.32 -29.13
C ARG A 98 3.75 -2.02 -30.07
N ASP A 99 4.14 -3.04 -30.83
CA ASP A 99 4.76 -2.94 -32.16
C ASP A 99 4.74 -4.33 -32.82
#